data_AF-A0A2E3XU55-F1
#
_entry.id   AF-A0A2E3XU55-F1
#
_cell.length_a   1.000
_cell.length_b   1.000
_cell.length_c   1.000
_cell.angle_alpha   90.00
_cell.angle_beta   90.00
_cell.angle_gamma   90.00
#
_symmetry.space_group_name_H-M   'P 1'
#
loop_
_entity.id
_entity.type
_entity.pdbx_description
1 polymer ?
#
loop_
_entity_poly.entity_id
_entity_poly.type
_entity_poly.pdbx_seq_one_letter_code
_entity_poly.pdbx_strand_id
1 'polypeptide(L)'
;MKSLNLSKWIALFLTALTLFSMNTHAQANRNVSEYNLNGDLGLKGYDPVSYFAEGGSLPAKGNEEITHHHKGVTYRFSSLENKELFKIMPERYEPTYGGYCAWAMAASGSKVDIDPLLYTIDGNRIHFFIAPSTKKSFDRDVARFSARADRNWENLTGEGPRL
;
A
#
# COMPACT_ATOMS: atom_id res chain seq x y z
N MET A 1 -11.38 -49.51 41.71
CA MET A 1 -12.20 -48.86 40.67
C MET A 1 -12.68 -47.51 41.16
N LYS A 2 -12.02 -46.41 40.76
CA LYS A 2 -12.50 -45.04 40.95
C LYS A 2 -12.94 -44.51 39.58
N SER A 3 -14.22 -44.22 39.41
CA SER A 3 -14.79 -43.68 38.18
C SER A 3 -14.26 -42.26 37.93
N LEU A 4 -13.58 -42.05 36.81
CA LEU A 4 -13.24 -40.71 36.33
C LEU A 4 -14.52 -39.99 35.91
N ASN A 5 -14.78 -38.83 36.52
CA ASN A 5 -15.90 -37.95 36.18
C ASN A 5 -15.63 -37.22 34.86
N LEU A 6 -16.20 -37.76 33.78
CA LEU A 6 -16.10 -37.25 32.40
C LEU A 6 -16.75 -35.87 32.22
N SER A 7 -17.60 -35.42 33.15
CA SER A 7 -18.33 -34.15 33.08
C SER A 7 -17.47 -32.90 33.31
N LYS A 8 -16.28 -33.03 33.90
CA LYS A 8 -15.39 -31.87 34.15
C LYS A 8 -14.58 -31.42 32.94
N TRP A 9 -14.50 -32.26 31.90
CA TRP A 9 -13.73 -31.94 30.68
C TRP A 9 -14.57 -31.27 29.60
N ILE A 10 -15.90 -31.42 29.63
CA ILE A 10 -16.81 -30.79 28.65
C ILE A 10 -16.96 -29.29 28.94
N ALA A 11 -16.86 -28.87 30.21
CA ALA A 11 -16.95 -27.46 30.58
C ALA A 11 -15.68 -26.64 30.25
N LEU A 12 -14.55 -27.28 29.94
CA LEU A 12 -13.30 -26.58 29.60
C LEU A 12 -13.11 -26.37 28.09
N PHE A 13 -13.97 -26.94 27.24
CA PHE A 13 -13.87 -26.84 25.78
C PHE A 13 -14.89 -25.87 25.16
N LEU A 14 -15.79 -25.28 25.96
CA LEU A 14 -16.85 -24.37 25.49
C LEU A 14 -16.54 -22.88 25.67
N THR A 15 -15.36 -22.53 26.22
CA THR A 15 -14.93 -21.13 26.39
C THR A 15 -13.90 -20.67 25.35
N ALA A 16 -13.64 -21.44 24.29
CA ALA A 16 -12.58 -21.17 23.32
C ALA A 16 -13.05 -20.49 22.01
N LEU A 17 -14.29 -19.98 21.93
CA LEU A 17 -14.84 -19.55 20.63
C LEU A 17 -15.63 -18.23 20.64
N THR A 18 -15.19 -17.19 21.34
CA THR A 18 -15.76 -15.84 21.17
C THR A 18 -14.72 -14.73 21.36
N LEU A 19 -13.63 -14.76 20.61
CA LEU A 19 -12.83 -13.56 20.31
C LEU A 19 -12.62 -13.50 18.80
N PHE A 20 -13.71 -13.41 18.04
CA PHE A 20 -13.63 -12.81 16.71
C PHE A 20 -13.44 -11.31 16.97
N SER A 21 -12.19 -10.91 17.19
CA SER A 21 -11.81 -9.51 17.30
C SER A 21 -12.44 -8.80 16.12
N MET A 22 -13.36 -7.88 16.43
CA MET A 22 -13.81 -6.90 15.46
C MET A 22 -12.58 -6.10 15.08
N ASN A 23 -11.92 -6.51 13.99
CA ASN A 23 -11.02 -5.66 13.26
C ASN A 23 -11.89 -4.54 12.72
N THR A 24 -12.13 -3.51 13.54
CA THR A 24 -12.50 -2.20 13.06
C THR A 24 -11.29 -1.71 12.30
N HIS A 25 -11.11 -2.17 11.06
CA HIS A 25 -10.38 -1.40 10.08
C HIS A 25 -11.19 -0.12 9.97
N ALA A 26 -10.79 0.89 10.75
CA ALA A 26 -11.16 2.26 10.45
C ALA A 26 -10.89 2.39 8.95
N GLN A 27 -11.96 2.52 8.16
CA GLN A 27 -11.80 2.73 6.73
C GLN A 27 -10.93 3.96 6.62
N ALA A 28 -9.66 3.77 6.26
CA ALA A 28 -8.77 4.86 5.95
C ALA A 28 -9.53 5.73 4.96
N ASN A 29 -9.79 6.97 5.35
CA ASN A 29 -10.66 7.90 4.64
C ASN A 29 -10.01 8.13 3.26
N ARG A 30 -10.42 7.37 2.23
CA ARG A 30 -9.76 7.40 0.92
C ARG A 30 -10.26 8.62 0.16
N ASN A 31 -9.35 9.53 -0.18
CA ASN A 31 -9.67 10.73 -0.93
C ASN A 31 -9.04 10.66 -2.33
N VAL A 32 -9.66 9.90 -3.23
CA VAL A 32 -9.11 9.60 -4.56
C VAL A 32 -8.90 10.86 -5.42
N SER A 33 -9.66 11.93 -5.19
CA SER A 33 -9.43 13.21 -5.90
C SER A 33 -8.07 13.82 -5.57
N GLU A 34 -7.43 13.37 -4.49
CA GLU A 34 -6.12 13.84 -4.08
C GLU A 34 -4.97 13.05 -4.71
N TYR A 35 -5.22 12.01 -5.53
CA TYR A 35 -4.22 11.10 -6.07
C TYR A 35 -3.58 11.58 -7.39
N ASN A 36 -2.37 11.09 -7.67
CA ASN A 36 -1.67 11.31 -8.94
C ASN A 36 -2.19 10.35 -10.03
N LEU A 37 -3.29 10.72 -10.68
CA LEU A 37 -3.96 9.91 -11.69
C LEU A 37 -4.00 10.58 -13.07
N ASN A 38 -4.03 9.78 -14.13
CA ASN A 38 -4.43 10.22 -15.46
C ASN A 38 -5.85 9.71 -15.74
N GLY A 39 -6.87 10.55 -15.54
CA GLY A 39 -8.24 10.06 -15.40
C GLY A 39 -8.36 9.25 -14.11
N ASP A 40 -8.69 7.97 -14.21
CA ASP A 40 -8.68 7.01 -13.10
C ASP A 40 -7.42 6.11 -13.10
N LEU A 41 -6.54 6.23 -14.09
CA LEU A 41 -5.35 5.39 -14.22
C LEU A 41 -4.27 5.79 -13.21
N GLY A 42 -3.94 4.86 -12.32
CA GLY A 42 -2.88 5.01 -11.32
C GLY A 42 -1.49 4.67 -11.85
N LEU A 43 -0.48 5.17 -11.15
CA LEU A 43 0.93 4.84 -11.33
C LEU A 43 1.43 4.97 -12.79
N LYS A 44 0.82 5.88 -13.56
CA LYS A 44 1.13 6.10 -14.98
C LYS A 44 1.05 4.82 -15.83
N GLY A 45 0.25 3.85 -15.41
CA GLY A 45 0.08 2.55 -16.06
C GLY A 45 1.22 1.54 -15.84
N TYR A 46 2.13 1.78 -14.90
CA TYR A 46 3.07 0.74 -14.43
C TYR A 46 2.38 -0.25 -13.50
N ASP A 47 2.88 -1.47 -13.52
CA ASP A 47 2.40 -2.56 -12.67
C ASP A 47 2.83 -2.34 -11.21
N PRO A 48 1.89 -2.09 -10.28
CA PRO A 48 2.22 -1.81 -8.88
C PRO A 48 2.88 -3.00 -8.16
N VAL A 49 2.66 -4.23 -8.61
CA VAL A 49 3.25 -5.45 -8.02
C VAL A 49 4.66 -5.69 -8.56
N SER A 50 4.95 -5.29 -9.80
CA SER A 50 6.24 -5.58 -10.47
C SER A 50 7.48 -5.11 -9.71
N TYR A 51 7.34 -4.05 -8.92
CA TYR A 51 8.40 -3.50 -8.08
C TYR A 51 8.87 -4.44 -6.97
N PHE A 52 8.00 -5.33 -6.49
CA PHE A 52 8.25 -6.20 -5.35
C PHE A 52 8.83 -7.53 -5.79
N ALA A 53 9.45 -8.25 -4.85
CA ALA A 53 10.16 -9.50 -5.12
C ALA A 53 9.27 -10.53 -5.82
N GLU A 54 8.05 -10.71 -5.31
CA GLU A 54 7.04 -11.61 -5.87
C GLU A 54 6.52 -11.20 -7.26
N GLY A 55 6.68 -9.92 -7.65
CA GLY A 55 6.21 -9.39 -8.93
C GLY A 55 7.28 -9.23 -10.01
N GLY A 56 8.56 -9.48 -9.67
CA GLY A 56 9.69 -9.39 -10.61
C GLY A 56 10.83 -8.45 -10.20
N SER A 57 10.71 -7.73 -9.09
CA SER A 57 11.72 -6.81 -8.53
C SER A 57 12.14 -5.62 -9.41
N LEU A 58 11.43 -5.36 -10.51
CA LEU A 58 11.77 -4.31 -11.47
C LEU A 58 10.49 -3.66 -12.01
N PRO A 59 10.51 -2.33 -12.22
CA PRO A 59 9.36 -1.61 -12.78
C PRO A 59 9.01 -2.15 -14.17
N ALA A 60 7.79 -2.65 -14.33
CA ALA A 60 7.25 -3.09 -15.61
C ALA A 60 6.03 -2.24 -15.99
N LYS A 61 5.90 -1.89 -17.28
CA LYS A 61 4.66 -1.30 -17.79
C LYS A 61 3.56 -2.36 -17.79
N GLY A 62 2.39 -1.98 -17.30
CA GLY A 62 1.21 -2.84 -17.36
C GLY A 62 0.59 -2.87 -18.75
N ASN A 63 -0.09 -3.98 -19.07
CA ASN A 63 -0.87 -4.14 -20.29
C ASN A 63 -2.27 -3.52 -20.10
N GLU A 64 -2.78 -2.81 -21.12
CA GLU A 64 -4.12 -2.19 -21.10
C GLU A 64 -5.25 -3.22 -21.04
N GLU A 65 -5.00 -4.47 -21.43
CA GLU A 65 -5.95 -5.59 -21.35
C GLU A 65 -5.93 -6.29 -19.99
N ILE A 66 -4.87 -6.10 -19.20
CA ILE A 66 -4.71 -6.72 -17.87
C ILE A 66 -4.87 -5.65 -16.81
N THR A 67 -6.12 -5.36 -16.44
CA THR A 67 -6.47 -4.28 -15.51
C THR A 67 -7.31 -4.73 -14.33
N HIS A 68 -7.28 -3.95 -13.25
CA HIS A 68 -8.17 -4.09 -12.11
C HIS A 68 -8.53 -2.71 -11.57
N HIS A 69 -9.82 -2.48 -11.34
CA HIS A 69 -10.32 -1.26 -10.72
C HIS A 69 -10.47 -1.48 -9.22
N HIS A 70 -9.71 -0.72 -8.42
CA HIS A 70 -9.67 -0.83 -6.97
C HIS A 70 -9.99 0.50 -6.29
N LYS A 71 -11.12 0.53 -5.56
CA LYS A 71 -11.59 1.66 -4.73
C LYS A 71 -11.68 3.02 -5.48
N GLY A 72 -11.79 3.05 -6.81
CA GLY A 72 -11.78 4.28 -7.61
C GLY A 72 -10.52 4.53 -8.44
N VAL A 73 -9.52 3.63 -8.41
CA VAL A 73 -8.29 3.73 -9.22
C VAL A 73 -8.16 2.49 -10.09
N THR A 74 -7.84 2.69 -11.37
CA THR A 74 -7.54 1.62 -12.31
C THR A 74 -6.04 1.36 -12.33
N TYR A 75 -5.64 0.11 -12.07
CA TYR A 75 -4.26 -0.38 -12.19
C TYR A 75 -4.12 -1.32 -13.37
N ARG A 76 -2.95 -1.28 -14.02
CA ARG A 76 -2.56 -2.17 -15.12
C ARG A 76 -1.48 -3.11 -14.61
N PHE A 77 -1.39 -4.31 -15.19
CA PHE A 77 -0.44 -5.34 -14.75
C PHE A 77 0.33 -5.91 -15.94
N SER A 78 1.60 -6.25 -15.75
CA SER A 78 2.43 -6.87 -16.78
C SER A 78 2.13 -8.37 -16.94
N SER A 79 1.46 -8.98 -15.95
CA SER A 79 1.04 -10.38 -15.99
C SER A 79 -0.31 -10.58 -15.27
N LEU A 80 -1.03 -11.65 -15.61
CA LEU A 80 -2.23 -12.06 -14.87
C LEU A 80 -1.90 -12.42 -13.42
N GLU A 81 -0.72 -12.98 -13.16
CA GLU A 81 -0.28 -13.34 -11.81
C GLU A 81 -0.11 -12.12 -10.91
N ASN A 82 0.50 -11.04 -11.42
CA ASN A 82 0.61 -9.77 -10.69
C ASN A 82 -0.77 -9.16 -10.39
N LYS A 83 -1.71 -9.23 -11.35
CA LYS A 83 -3.09 -8.81 -11.11
C LYS A 83 -3.74 -9.59 -9.97
N GLU A 84 -3.52 -10.90 -9.90
CA GLU A 84 -4.08 -11.73 -8.83
C GLU A 84 -3.43 -11.45 -7.47
N LEU A 85 -2.10 -11.26 -7.42
CA LEU A 85 -1.40 -10.81 -6.21
C LEU A 85 -1.97 -9.48 -5.70
N PHE A 86 -2.19 -8.51 -6.59
CA PHE A 86 -2.78 -7.23 -6.24
C PHE A 86 -4.19 -7.37 -5.66
N LYS A 87 -5.04 -8.22 -6.25
CA LYS A 87 -6.41 -8.44 -5.76
C LYS A 87 -6.43 -9.04 -4.35
N ILE A 88 -5.43 -9.84 -3.99
CA ILE A 88 -5.32 -10.48 -2.67
C ILE A 88 -4.87 -9.48 -1.60
N MET A 89 -3.88 -8.62 -1.91
CA MET A 89 -3.32 -7.65 -0.96
C MET A 89 -3.10 -6.26 -1.60
N PRO A 90 -4.16 -5.54 -2.00
CA PRO A 90 -4.01 -4.28 -2.72
C PRO A 90 -3.23 -3.24 -1.90
N GLU A 91 -3.47 -3.20 -0.59
CA GLU A 91 -2.89 -2.21 0.32
C GLU A 91 -1.36 -2.27 0.39
N ARG A 92 -0.74 -3.41 0.04
CA ARG A 92 0.72 -3.58 -0.03
C ARG A 92 1.35 -3.00 -1.30
N TYR A 93 0.56 -2.87 -2.37
CA TYR A 93 1.08 -2.51 -3.69
C TYR A 93 0.65 -1.11 -4.12
N GLU A 94 -0.32 -0.51 -3.43
CA GLU A 94 -0.74 0.86 -3.69
C GLU A 94 0.41 1.86 -3.43
N PRO A 95 0.62 2.87 -4.32
CA PRO A 95 1.60 3.91 -4.08
C PRO A 95 1.29 4.71 -2.80
N THR A 96 2.29 4.86 -1.92
CA THR A 96 2.15 5.43 -0.57
C THR A 96 1.33 6.73 -0.48
N TYR A 97 1.72 7.75 -1.26
CA TYR A 97 1.14 9.10 -1.23
C TYR A 97 0.31 9.36 -2.48
N GLY A 98 -0.56 8.41 -2.83
CA GLY A 98 -1.40 8.46 -4.03
C GLY A 98 -0.61 8.52 -5.35
N GLY A 99 0.69 8.19 -5.33
CA GLY A 99 1.58 8.23 -6.50
C GLY A 99 2.35 9.54 -6.68
N TYR A 100 2.43 10.40 -5.66
CA TYR A 100 3.30 11.59 -5.68
C TYR A 100 4.69 11.34 -5.10
N CYS A 101 5.61 12.25 -5.44
CA CYS A 101 6.98 12.25 -4.98
C CYS A 101 7.07 12.33 -3.45
N ALA A 102 7.61 11.28 -2.83
CA ALA A 102 7.74 11.17 -1.38
C ALA A 102 8.61 12.27 -0.77
N TRP A 103 9.68 12.68 -1.47
CA TRP A 103 10.53 13.77 -1.00
C TRP A 103 9.82 15.12 -1.01
N ALA A 104 9.08 15.45 -2.07
CA ALA A 104 8.33 16.71 -2.14
C ALA A 104 7.22 16.76 -1.08
N MET A 105 6.57 15.61 -0.85
CA MET A 105 5.62 15.45 0.25
C MET A 105 6.29 15.68 1.61
N ALA A 106 7.48 15.11 1.85
CA ALA A 106 8.22 15.29 3.09
C ALA A 106 8.75 16.72 3.30
N ALA A 107 9.21 17.39 2.23
CA ALA A 107 9.88 18.68 2.30
C ALA A 107 8.91 19.84 2.47
N SER A 108 7.77 19.80 1.76
CA SER A 108 6.84 20.93 1.68
C SER A 108 5.36 20.54 1.60
N GLY A 109 5.02 19.24 1.66
CA GLY A 109 3.65 18.78 1.45
C GLY A 109 3.15 18.99 0.01
N SER A 110 4.06 19.10 -0.96
CA SER A 110 3.70 19.40 -2.34
C SER A 110 3.45 18.14 -3.15
N LYS A 111 2.42 18.17 -3.99
CA LYS A 111 2.09 17.13 -4.96
C LYS A 111 2.92 17.31 -6.22
N VAL A 112 4.09 16.69 -6.23
CA VAL A 112 4.99 16.66 -7.39
C VAL A 112 4.91 15.28 -8.03
N ASP A 113 4.78 15.27 -9.36
CA ASP A 113 4.71 14.07 -10.17
C ASP A 113 5.97 13.17 -10.00
N ILE A 114 6.00 12.00 -10.63
CA ILE A 114 7.06 10.99 -10.45
C ILE A 114 7.65 10.49 -11.76
N ASP A 115 8.86 9.95 -11.65
CA ASP A 115 9.41 8.97 -12.58
C ASP A 115 9.18 7.56 -11.97
N PRO A 116 8.37 6.69 -12.61
CA PRO A 116 8.12 5.32 -12.11
C PRO A 116 9.37 4.45 -11.98
N LEU A 117 10.51 4.86 -12.54
CA LEU A 117 11.80 4.16 -12.41
C LEU A 117 12.58 4.57 -11.16
N LEU A 118 12.17 5.65 -10.48
CA LEU A 118 12.82 6.16 -9.28
C LEU A 118 11.96 5.84 -8.06
N TYR A 119 12.31 4.77 -7.36
CA TYR A 119 11.55 4.29 -6.21
C TYR A 119 12.44 3.72 -5.10
N THR A 120 11.92 3.74 -3.87
CA THR A 120 12.50 3.08 -2.70
C THR A 120 11.40 2.25 -2.05
N ILE A 121 11.68 0.97 -1.78
CA ILE A 121 10.81 0.11 -0.99
C ILE A 121 11.33 0.12 0.45
N ASP A 122 10.46 0.44 1.41
CA ASP A 122 10.73 0.48 2.84
C ASP A 122 9.68 -0.36 3.58
N GLY A 123 10.06 -1.57 3.96
CA GLY A 123 9.12 -2.57 4.47
C GLY A 123 8.08 -2.93 3.40
N ASN A 124 6.81 -2.64 3.68
CA ASN A 124 5.70 -2.88 2.76
C ASN A 124 5.37 -1.65 1.87
N ARG A 125 6.02 -0.52 2.12
CA ARG A 125 5.71 0.76 1.48
C ARG A 125 6.58 0.96 0.25
N ILE A 126 6.00 1.53 -0.81
CA ILE A 126 6.74 2.01 -1.96
C ILE A 126 6.66 3.54 -2.08
N HIS A 127 7.83 4.17 -2.16
CA HIS A 127 8.00 5.61 -2.30
C HIS A 127 8.55 5.94 -3.68
N PHE A 128 7.89 6.82 -4.42
CA PHE A 128 8.32 7.27 -5.75
C PHE A 128 8.94 8.67 -5.71
N PHE A 129 9.72 9.00 -6.75
CA PHE A 129 10.47 10.24 -6.83
C PHE A 129 10.46 10.82 -8.24
N ILE A 130 10.57 12.14 -8.37
CA ILE A 130 10.66 12.82 -9.68
C ILE A 130 12.08 12.84 -10.25
N ALA A 131 13.09 12.85 -9.39
CA ALA A 131 14.48 13.03 -9.80
C ALA A 131 15.45 12.25 -8.91
N PRO A 132 16.60 11.79 -9.44
CA PRO A 132 17.58 11.03 -8.67
C PRO A 132 18.09 11.77 -7.42
N SER A 133 18.18 13.11 -7.47
CA SER A 133 18.58 13.95 -6.34
C SER A 133 17.57 13.92 -5.18
N THR A 134 16.27 13.88 -5.49
CA THR A 134 15.18 13.81 -4.50
C THR A 134 15.16 12.44 -3.84
N LYS A 135 15.28 11.36 -4.63
CA LYS A 135 15.47 9.99 -4.13
C LYS A 135 16.67 9.90 -3.20
N LYS A 136 17.84 10.34 -3.67
CA LYS A 136 19.09 10.34 -2.89
C LYS A 136 18.97 11.14 -1.60
N SER A 137 18.14 12.18 -1.56
CA SER A 137 17.93 12.97 -0.33
C SER A 137 17.03 12.24 0.66
N PHE A 138 15.96 11.61 0.17
CA PHE A 138 15.05 10.79 0.98
C PHE A 138 15.76 9.57 1.57
N ASP A 139 16.56 8.87 0.76
CA ASP A 139 17.28 7.65 1.17
C ASP A 139 18.34 7.88 2.25
N ARG A 140 18.73 9.13 2.55
CA ARG A 140 19.67 9.41 3.65
C ARG A 140 19.08 9.13 5.02
N ASP A 141 17.77 9.23 5.15
CA ASP A 141 17.04 9.05 6.40
C ASP A 141 15.55 8.77 6.11
N VAL A 142 15.30 7.58 5.54
CA VAL A 142 13.97 7.16 5.09
C VAL A 142 12.95 7.29 6.23
N ALA A 143 13.29 6.82 7.44
CA ALA A 143 12.39 6.89 8.59
C ALA A 143 11.96 8.33 8.91
N ARG A 144 12.91 9.28 8.96
CA ARG A 144 12.60 10.69 9.22
C ARG A 144 11.76 11.32 8.12
N PHE A 145 12.07 11.06 6.86
CA PHE A 145 11.38 11.70 5.74
C PHE A 145 10.01 11.07 5.47
N SER A 146 9.85 9.76 5.61
CA SER A 146 8.54 9.08 5.60
C SER A 146 7.65 9.65 6.69
N ALA A 147 8.12 9.74 7.93
CA ALA A 147 7.31 10.30 9.01
C ALA A 147 6.89 11.77 8.77
N ARG A 148 7.69 12.57 8.06
CA ARG A 148 7.32 13.94 7.67
C ARG A 148 6.30 13.95 6.54
N ALA A 149 6.50 13.13 5.52
CA ALA A 149 5.57 12.99 4.40
C ALA A 149 4.21 12.46 4.86
N ASP A 150 4.18 11.51 5.79
CA ASP A 150 2.97 10.95 6.40
C ASP A 150 2.10 12.04 7.01
N ARG A 151 2.69 12.88 7.88
CA ARG A 151 1.97 14.00 8.50
C ARG A 151 1.46 15.00 7.47
N ASN A 152 2.29 15.32 6.46
CA ASN A 152 1.88 16.27 5.44
C ASN A 152 0.76 15.72 4.55
N TRP A 153 0.82 14.44 4.20
CA TRP A 153 -0.21 13.75 3.44
C TRP A 153 -1.54 13.75 4.19
N GLU A 154 -1.53 13.36 5.46
CA GLU A 154 -2.71 13.35 6.32
C GLU A 154 -3.31 14.76 6.49
N ASN A 155 -2.47 15.76 6.76
CA ASN A 155 -2.93 17.15 6.87
C ASN A 155 -3.53 17.70 5.57
N LEU A 156 -2.97 17.31 4.42
CA LEU A 156 -3.39 17.82 3.12
C LEU A 156 -4.69 17.15 2.64
N THR A 157 -4.84 15.86 2.90
CA THR A 157 -5.86 15.02 2.26
C THR A 157 -6.93 14.48 3.21
N GLY A 158 -6.65 14.47 4.51
CA GLY A 158 -7.44 13.76 5.52
C GLY A 158 -7.27 12.23 5.48
N GLU A 159 -6.38 11.71 4.63
CA GLU A 159 -6.11 10.29 4.44
C GLU A 159 -4.80 9.88 5.12
N GLY A 160 -4.81 8.72 5.80
CA GLY A 160 -3.57 8.09 6.27
C GLY A 160 -2.75 7.53 5.10
N PRO A 161 -1.41 7.57 5.15
CA PRO A 161 -0.56 7.05 4.07
C PRO A 161 -0.74 5.54 3.86
N ARG A 162 -0.54 5.04 2.63
CA ARG A 162 -0.60 3.59 2.34
C ARG A 162 0.62 2.84 2.93
N LEU A 163 0.38 1.58 3.30
CA LEU A 163 1.31 0.70 4.02
C LEU A 163 2.20 -0.13 3.09
#